data_AF-A0A4V6ANJ1-F1
#
_entry.id   AF-A0A4V6ANJ1-F1
#
_cell.length_a   1.000
_cell.length_b   1.000
_cell.length_c   1.000
_cell.angle_alpha   90.00
_cell.angle_beta   90.00
_cell.angle_gamma   90.00
#
_symmetry.space_group_name_H-M   'P 1'
#
loop_
_entity.id
_entity.type
_entity.pdbx_description
1 polymer ?
#
loop_
_entity_poly.entity_id
_entity_poly.type
_entity_poly.pdbx_seq_one_letter_code
_entity_poly.pdbx_strand_id
1 'polypeptide(L)'
;MKIASLAEVSDKAIIVLVKQRVLGCEWDDETGEVIGVLQYGYDGEHFMALDLKTLTWIAPKLQSFTTKLRWDSEKARIRYNENYLTEICPVWLKKYVTLAKSSLMRTALVTNSLYSQIQSEIQLREEETKHN
;
A
#
# COMPACT_ATOMS: atom_id res chain seq x y z
N MET A 1 -54.92 16.35 -16.70
CA MET A 1 -55.14 14.99 -17.24
C MET A 1 -54.27 14.87 -18.48
N LYS A 2 -53.15 14.14 -18.55
CA LYS A 2 -52.61 13.00 -17.80
C LYS A 2 -51.29 13.33 -17.06
N ILE A 3 -51.10 12.61 -15.96
CA ILE A 3 -49.86 12.44 -15.18
C ILE A 3 -49.20 11.12 -15.62
N ALA A 4 -47.88 11.04 -15.45
CA ALA A 4 -46.96 9.89 -15.29
C ALA A 4 -45.87 9.83 -16.38
N SER A 5 -44.57 9.73 -16.10
CA SER A 5 -43.86 9.63 -14.81
C SER A 5 -42.33 9.55 -15.04
N LEU A 6 -41.55 10.05 -14.08
CA LEU A 6 -40.24 9.55 -13.57
C LEU A 6 -39.09 9.41 -14.61
N ALA A 7 -37.96 10.12 -14.55
CA ALA A 7 -37.18 10.65 -13.44
C ALA A 7 -36.51 11.96 -13.91
N GLU A 8 -36.69 13.13 -13.28
CA GLU A 8 -36.17 13.53 -11.97
C GLU A 8 -34.70 13.16 -11.69
N VAL A 9 -33.91 14.24 -11.65
CA VAL A 9 -32.58 14.42 -11.06
C VAL A 9 -31.40 13.89 -11.89
N SER A 10 -30.79 14.84 -12.60
CA SER A 10 -29.41 14.80 -13.06
C SER A 10 -28.48 14.68 -11.83
N ASP A 11 -28.21 13.45 -11.41
CA ASP A 11 -27.07 13.16 -10.57
C ASP A 11 -25.82 13.25 -11.44
N LYS A 12 -25.16 14.41 -11.43
CA LYS A 12 -23.71 14.44 -11.71
C LYS A 12 -23.08 13.56 -10.65
N ALA A 13 -22.87 12.28 -10.96
CA ALA A 13 -22.20 11.35 -10.07
C ALA A 13 -20.87 11.98 -9.63
N ILE A 14 -20.77 12.30 -8.33
CA ILE A 14 -19.52 12.71 -7.72
C ILE A 14 -18.68 11.43 -7.65
N ILE A 15 -17.74 11.28 -8.57
CA ILE A 15 -16.77 10.18 -8.51
C ILE A 15 -15.78 10.52 -7.41
N VAL A 16 -15.82 9.77 -6.30
CA VAL A 16 -14.84 9.86 -5.21
C VAL A 16 -13.71 8.89 -5.54
N LEU A 17 -12.48 9.40 -5.68
CA LEU A 17 -11.28 8.59 -5.89
C LEU A 17 -10.39 8.61 -4.64
N VAL A 18 -9.93 7.45 -4.20
CA VAL A 18 -9.02 7.29 -3.06
C VAL A 18 -7.60 7.14 -3.58
N LYS A 19 -6.72 8.10 -3.26
CA LYS A 19 -5.30 8.03 -3.62
C LYS A 19 -4.48 7.48 -2.46
N GLN A 20 -3.67 6.47 -2.74
CA GLN A 20 -2.76 5.84 -1.78
C GLN A 20 -1.30 6.04 -2.21
N ARG A 21 -0.40 6.13 -1.23
CA ARG A 21 1.04 6.14 -1.45
C ARG A 21 1.70 5.20 -0.45
N VAL A 22 2.48 4.25 -0.96
CA VAL A 22 3.39 3.42 -0.17
C VAL A 22 4.79 3.97 -0.38
N LEU A 23 5.47 4.33 0.70
CA LEU A 23 6.86 4.80 0.69
C LEU A 23 7.57 4.20 1.90
N GLY A 24 8.66 3.47 1.67
CA GLY A 24 9.42 2.87 2.75
C GLY A 24 10.58 2.04 2.23
N CYS A 25 11.30 1.43 3.14
CA CYS A 25 12.37 0.49 2.84
C CYS A 25 12.24 -0.71 3.75
N GLU A 26 12.72 -1.84 3.26
CA GLU A 26 12.97 -3.05 4.02
C GLU A 26 14.48 -3.17 4.23
N TRP A 27 14.88 -3.70 5.38
CA TRP A 27 16.27 -3.96 5.72
C TRP A 27 16.38 -5.37 6.25
N ASP A 28 17.23 -6.16 5.60
CA ASP A 28 17.63 -7.50 6.04
C ASP A 28 18.83 -7.37 7.01
N ASP A 29 18.64 -7.80 8.25
CA ASP A 29 19.65 -7.70 9.31
C ASP A 29 20.74 -8.79 9.25
N GLU A 30 20.55 -9.84 8.44
CA GLU A 30 21.55 -10.88 8.17
C GLU A 30 22.46 -10.50 7.01
N THR A 31 21.89 -10.10 5.87
CA THR A 31 22.66 -9.78 4.64
C THR A 31 23.06 -8.31 4.56
N GLY A 32 22.36 -7.43 5.26
CA GLY A 32 22.51 -5.98 5.15
C GLY A 32 21.82 -5.37 3.93
N GLU A 33 21.12 -6.16 3.11
CA GLU A 33 20.40 -5.68 1.94
C GLU A 33 19.30 -4.69 2.33
N VAL A 34 19.10 -3.66 1.49
CA VAL A 34 18.03 -2.67 1.63
C VAL A 34 17.22 -2.62 0.35
N ILE A 35 15.91 -2.80 0.48
CA ILE A 35 14.97 -2.75 -0.63
C ILE A 35 14.04 -1.56 -0.43
N GLY A 36 14.12 -0.57 -1.33
CA GLY A 36 13.25 0.60 -1.31
C GLY A 36 11.95 0.39 -2.10
N VAL A 37 10.85 0.95 -1.60
CA VAL A 37 9.54 0.91 -2.27
C VAL A 37 8.95 2.31 -2.33
N LEU A 38 8.53 2.72 -3.53
CA LEU A 38 7.67 3.88 -3.75
C LEU A 38 6.59 3.55 -4.78
N GLN A 39 5.36 3.47 -4.33
CA GLN A 39 4.20 3.12 -5.15
C GLN A 39 3.02 4.06 -4.89
N TYR A 40 2.22 4.22 -5.92
CA TYR A 40 0.96 4.95 -5.90
C TYR A 40 -0.17 4.03 -6.35
N GLY A 41 -1.29 4.11 -5.64
CA GLY A 41 -2.53 3.41 -5.96
C GLY A 41 -3.70 4.38 -6.03
N TYR A 42 -4.72 4.01 -6.79
CA TYR A 42 -6.02 4.69 -6.85
C TYR A 42 -7.12 3.65 -6.67
N ASP A 43 -8.04 3.88 -5.74
CA ASP A 43 -9.15 2.98 -5.39
C ASP A 43 -8.70 1.55 -5.06
N GLY A 44 -7.54 1.43 -4.38
CA GLY A 44 -6.93 0.14 -4.03
C GLY A 44 -6.18 -0.53 -5.18
N GLU A 45 -6.26 -0.01 -6.41
CA GLU A 45 -5.60 -0.58 -7.56
C GLU A 45 -4.21 0.03 -7.78
N HIS A 46 -3.24 -0.82 -8.15
CA HIS A 46 -1.89 -0.38 -8.47
C HIS A 46 -1.89 0.56 -9.68
N PHE A 47 -1.32 1.76 -9.51
CA PHE A 47 -1.37 2.83 -10.51
C PHE A 47 0.01 3.20 -11.04
N MET A 48 1.02 3.24 -10.17
CA MET A 48 2.40 3.57 -10.54
C MET A 48 3.42 3.10 -9.49
N ALA A 49 4.64 2.75 -9.90
CA ALA A 49 5.77 2.46 -9.01
C ALA A 49 7.05 3.13 -9.53
N LEU A 50 7.98 3.51 -8.64
CA LEU A 50 9.34 3.87 -9.05
C LEU A 50 10.18 2.59 -9.08
N ASP A 51 10.73 2.24 -10.25
CA ASP A 51 11.77 1.22 -10.34
C ASP A 51 13.12 1.85 -10.01
N LEU A 52 13.69 1.47 -8.87
CA LEU A 52 14.98 1.97 -8.41
C LEU A 52 16.16 1.43 -9.24
N LYS A 53 16.01 0.31 -9.94
CA LYS A 53 17.10 -0.24 -10.77
C LYS A 53 17.31 0.57 -12.03
N THR A 54 16.21 0.98 -12.68
CA THR A 54 16.25 1.76 -13.92
C THR A 54 16.08 3.26 -13.70
N LEU A 55 15.67 3.67 -12.50
CA LEU A 55 15.32 5.04 -12.15
C LEU A 55 14.23 5.61 -13.08
N THR A 56 13.21 4.79 -13.33
CA THR A 56 12.03 5.15 -14.14
C THR A 56 10.74 4.72 -13.46
N TRP A 57 9.63 5.38 -13.81
CA TRP A 57 8.32 5.02 -13.28
C TRP A 57 7.70 3.87 -14.08
N ILE A 58 7.20 2.84 -13.42
CA ILE A 58 6.36 1.81 -14.02
C ILE A 58 4.90 2.27 -13.91
N ALA A 59 4.19 2.29 -15.04
CA ALA A 59 2.81 2.76 -15.14
C ALA A 59 1.98 1.73 -15.93
N PRO A 60 1.34 0.76 -15.26
CA PRO A 60 0.64 -0.34 -15.93
C PRO A 60 -0.71 0.08 -16.56
N LYS A 61 -1.23 1.26 -16.22
CA LYS A 61 -2.52 1.75 -16.71
C LYS A 61 -2.32 2.91 -17.68
N LEU A 62 -3.13 2.95 -18.74
CA LEU A 62 -3.13 4.06 -19.70
C LEU A 62 -3.36 5.42 -19.02
N GLN A 63 -4.22 5.45 -18.01
CA GLN A 63 -4.52 6.65 -17.22
C GLN A 63 -3.31 7.19 -16.43
N SER A 64 -2.30 6.37 -16.16
CA SER A 64 -1.07 6.78 -15.46
C SER A 64 0.08 7.15 -16.40
N PHE A 65 -0.05 6.92 -17.71
CA PHE A 65 1.03 7.13 -18.68
C PHE A 65 1.46 8.60 -18.83
N THR A 66 0.51 9.54 -18.91
CA THR A 66 0.82 10.98 -18.97
C THR A 66 1.62 11.43 -17.74
N THR A 67 1.25 10.93 -16.56
CA THR A 67 1.97 11.23 -15.31
C THR A 67 3.37 10.61 -15.32
N LYS A 68 3.52 9.38 -15.83
CA LYS A 68 4.82 8.73 -16.00
C LYS A 68 5.76 9.57 -16.86
N LEU A 69 5.34 10.00 -18.05
CA LEU A 69 6.17 10.79 -18.95
C LEU A 69 6.69 12.08 -18.28
N ARG A 70 5.80 12.77 -17.56
CA ARG A 70 6.18 13.95 -16.78
C ARG A 70 7.19 13.58 -15.70
N TRP A 71 6.90 12.60 -14.85
CA TRP A 71 7.74 12.29 -13.71
C TRP A 71 9.08 11.65 -14.08
N ASP A 72 9.16 10.91 -15.20
CA ASP A 72 10.41 10.39 -15.76
C ASP A 72 11.37 11.51 -16.20
N SER A 73 10.83 12.67 -16.60
CA SER A 73 11.62 13.86 -16.93
C SER A 73 12.11 14.63 -15.69
N GLU A 74 11.48 14.43 -14.54
CA GLU A 74 11.81 15.13 -13.28
C GLU A 74 12.98 14.42 -12.55
N LYS A 75 14.18 14.46 -13.15
CA LYS A 75 15.37 13.75 -12.64
C LYS A 75 15.75 14.09 -11.20
N ALA A 76 15.54 15.35 -10.78
CA ALA A 76 15.80 15.77 -9.40
C ALA A 76 14.89 15.03 -8.39
N ARG A 77 13.60 14.83 -8.75
CA ARG A 77 12.66 14.08 -7.92
C ARG A 77 13.08 12.62 -7.79
N ILE A 78 13.48 12.01 -8.90
CA ILE A 78 13.91 10.61 -8.92
C ILE A 78 15.12 10.40 -8.02
N ARG A 79 16.16 11.25 -8.15
CA ARG A 79 17.36 11.21 -7.30
C ARG A 79 17.04 11.44 -5.82
N TYR A 80 16.13 12.36 -5.52
CA TYR A 80 15.68 12.57 -4.13
C TYR A 80 15.02 11.31 -3.56
N ASN A 81 14.11 10.68 -4.32
CA ASN A 81 13.43 9.47 -3.89
C ASN A 81 14.40 8.30 -3.74
N GLU A 82 15.32 8.12 -4.68
CA GLU A 82 16.38 7.11 -4.61
C GLU A 82 17.19 7.29 -3.31
N ASN A 83 17.78 8.46 -3.08
CA ASN A 83 18.55 8.75 -1.88
C ASN A 83 17.73 8.57 -0.59
N TYR A 84 16.44 8.97 -0.60
CA TYR A 84 15.59 8.74 0.56
C TYR A 84 15.41 7.25 0.84
N LEU A 85 15.18 6.45 -0.20
CA LEU A 85 14.86 5.03 -0.08
C LEU A 85 16.09 4.16 0.22
N THR A 86 17.27 4.51 -0.31
CA THR A 86 18.49 3.72 -0.17
C THR A 86 19.38 4.17 0.98
N GLU A 87 19.39 5.46 1.33
CA GLU A 87 20.29 6.00 2.35
C GLU A 87 19.55 6.43 3.62
N ILE A 88 18.52 7.27 3.48
CA ILE A 88 17.88 7.91 4.63
C ILE A 88 16.97 6.93 5.37
N CYS A 89 16.10 6.24 4.64
CA CYS A 89 15.13 5.30 5.20
C CYS A 89 15.78 4.21 6.06
N PRO A 90 16.82 3.47 5.60
CA PRO A 90 17.40 2.41 6.40
C PRO A 90 18.08 2.92 7.68
N VAL A 91 18.63 4.15 7.67
CA VAL A 91 19.20 4.77 8.88
C VAL A 91 18.11 4.95 9.94
N TRP A 92 16.95 5.49 9.56
CA TRP A 92 15.83 5.64 10.48
C TRP A 92 15.23 4.31 10.91
N LEU A 93 15.08 3.36 9.98
CA LEU A 93 14.57 2.03 10.27
C LEU A 93 15.42 1.32 11.32
N LYS A 94 16.75 1.26 11.11
CA LYS A 94 17.72 0.68 12.07
C LYS A 94 17.61 1.33 13.45
N LYS A 95 17.48 2.66 13.50
CA LYS A 95 17.31 3.41 14.75
C LYS A 95 16.03 3.00 15.48
N TYR A 96 14.88 2.97 14.80
CA TYR A 96 13.60 2.65 15.43
C TYR A 96 13.50 1.17 15.84
N VAL A 97 14.02 0.25 15.03
CA VAL A 97 14.10 -1.17 15.38
C VAL A 97 14.94 -1.35 16.65
N THR A 98 16.07 -0.66 16.76
CA THR A 98 16.91 -0.71 17.96
C THR A 98 16.15 -0.18 19.19
N LEU A 99 15.44 0.95 19.06
CA LEU A 99 14.67 1.55 20.15
C LEU A 99 13.47 0.69 20.59
N ALA A 100 12.79 0.04 19.65
CA ALA A 100 11.57 -0.71 19.89
C ALA A 100 11.81 -2.24 19.98
N LYS A 101 13.07 -2.69 20.07
CA LYS A 101 13.45 -4.10 19.97
C LYS A 101 12.65 -5.02 20.90
N SER A 102 12.48 -4.63 22.15
CA SER A 102 11.74 -5.43 23.15
C SER A 102 10.27 -5.64 22.79
N SER A 103 9.64 -4.63 22.18
CA SER A 103 8.24 -4.69 21.75
C SER A 103 8.08 -5.42 20.42
N LEU A 104 8.99 -5.18 19.47
CA LEU A 104 8.95 -5.77 18.12
C LEU A 104 9.29 -7.27 18.13
N MET A 105 10.23 -7.68 18.98
CA MET A 105 10.64 -9.08 19.10
C MET A 105 9.79 -9.87 20.10
N ARG A 106 8.68 -9.31 20.58
CA ARG A 106 7.83 -9.98 21.56
C ARG A 106 7.05 -11.10 20.90
N THR A 107 7.45 -12.34 21.18
CA THR A 107 6.66 -13.53 20.86
C THR A 107 5.61 -13.74 21.94
N ALA A 108 4.33 -13.84 21.55
CA ALA A 108 3.28 -14.31 22.45
C ALA A 108 3.13 -15.82 22.29
N LEU A 109 3.11 -16.56 23.40
CA LEU A 109 2.76 -17.97 23.37
C LEU A 109 1.27 -18.11 23.07
N VAL A 110 0.95 -18.72 21.93
CA VAL A 110 -0.42 -19.15 21.65
C VAL A 110 -0.60 -20.51 22.29
N THR A 111 -1.38 -20.58 23.37
CA THR A 111 -1.76 -21.87 23.97
C THR A 111 -2.64 -22.66 23.02
N ASN A 112 -2.57 -23.99 23.03
CA ASN A 112 -3.43 -24.86 22.22
C ASN A 112 -4.94 -24.55 22.41
N SER A 113 -5.36 -24.22 23.64
CA SER A 113 -6.75 -23.82 23.91
C SER A 113 -7.15 -22.53 23.19
N LEU A 114 -6.32 -21.49 23.29
CA LEU A 114 -6.52 -20.23 22.57
C LEU A 114 -6.51 -20.42 21.05
N TYR A 115 -5.61 -21.26 20.53
CA TYR A 115 -5.57 -21.61 19.11
C TYR A 115 -6.87 -22.28 18.67
N SER A 116 -7.34 -23.30 19.41
CA SER A 116 -8.61 -23.97 19.12
C SER A 116 -9.81 -23.02 19.17
N GLN A 117 -9.82 -22.08 20.14
CA GLN A 117 -10.85 -21.04 20.22
C GLN A 117 -10.84 -20.13 19.00
N ILE A 118 -9.67 -19.61 18.62
CA ILE A 118 -9.52 -18.75 17.43
C ILE A 118 -9.98 -19.49 16.17
N GLN A 119 -9.59 -20.76 15.99
CA GLN A 119 -10.03 -21.57 14.86
C GLN A 119 -11.56 -21.75 14.84
N SER A 120 -12.18 -22.00 15.99
CA SER A 120 -13.64 -22.11 16.07
C SER A 120 -14.36 -20.80 15.71
N GLU A 121 -13.82 -19.65 16.11
CA GLU A 121 -14.41 -18.35 15.77
C GLU A 121 -14.21 -17.96 14.30
N ILE A 122 -13.11 -18.40 13.68
CA ILE A 122 -12.89 -18.21 12.23
C ILE A 122 -13.91 -19.04 11.46
N GLN A 123 -14.06 -20.32 11.82
CA GLN A 123 -15.03 -21.22 11.21
C GLN A 123 -16.46 -20.66 11.27
N LEU A 124 -16.87 -20.14 12.44
CA LEU A 124 -18.20 -19.52 12.61
C LEU A 124 -18.39 -18.31 11.69
N ARG A 125 -17.37 -17.44 11.58
CA ARG A 125 -17.44 -16.27 10.69
C ARG A 125 -17.51 -16.66 9.22
N GLU A 126 -16.80 -17.71 8.80
CA GLU A 126 -16.89 -18.22 7.43
C GLU A 126 -18.28 -18.79 7.12
N GLU A 127 -18.91 -19.47 8.08
CA GLU A 127 -20.28 -20.00 7.94
C GLU A 127 -21.31 -18.87 7.85
N GLU A 128 -21.19 -17.82 8.66
CA GLU A 128 -22.04 -16.63 8.60
C GLU A 128 -21.91 -15.90 7.24
N THR A 129 -20.70 -15.80 6.69
CA THR A 129 -20.50 -15.19 5.35
C THR A 129 -21.01 -16.04 4.18
N LYS A 130 -21.27 -17.34 4.39
CA LYS A 130 -21.88 -18.21 3.36
C LYS A 130 -23.41 -18.18 3.39
N HIS A 131 -24.01 -17.63 4.43
CA HIS A 131 -25.46 -17.52 4.60
C HIS A 131 -26.02 -16.11 4.32
N ASN A 132 -25.16 -15.14 4.04
CA ASN A 132 -25.49 -13.82 3.50
C ASN A 132 -25.03 -13.71 2.05
#